data_AF-A0A3D3L4Y5-F1
#
_entry.id   AF-A0A3D3L4Y5-F1
#
_cell.length_a   1.000
_cell.length_b   1.000
_cell.length_c   1.000
_cell.angle_alpha   90.00
_cell.angle_beta   90.00
_cell.angle_gamma   90.00
#
_symmetry.space_group_name_H-M   'P 1'
#
loop_
_entity.id
_entity.type
_entity.pdbx_description
1 polymer ?
#
loop_
_entity_poly.entity_id
_entity_poly.type
_entity_poly.pdbx_seq_one_letter_code
_entity_poly.pdbx_strand_id
1 'polypeptide(L)' 'MPEKKEVSMPKLDWRFLILTGVIFFGIGIGVFIYGVQLRAGEENFSHYWVLAAILVWGGANQVQKGIQRKEVVKKKPS' A
#
# COMPACT_ATOMS: atom_id res chain seq x y z
N MET A 1 9.62 -36.06 12.10
CA MET A 1 9.09 -35.11 11.10
C MET A 1 8.51 -33.93 11.84
N PRO A 2 9.00 -32.69 11.67
CA PRO A 2 8.33 -31.54 12.25
C PRO A 2 7.10 -31.23 11.40
N GLU A 3 5.92 -31.33 12.00
CA GLU A 3 4.69 -30.80 11.43
C GLU A 3 4.91 -29.30 11.20
N LYS A 4 4.95 -28.89 9.92
CA LYS A 4 4.76 -27.48 9.55
C LYS A 4 3.36 -27.11 10.06
N LYS A 5 3.28 -26.49 11.23
CA LYS A 5 2.13 -25.67 11.59
C LYS A 5 2.04 -24.61 10.51
N GLU A 6 1.19 -24.84 9.52
CA GLU A 6 0.63 -23.78 8.70
C GLU A 6 -0.01 -22.82 9.72
N VAL A 7 0.75 -21.79 10.09
CA VAL A 7 0.16 -20.59 10.68
C VAL A 7 -0.83 -20.16 9.62
N SER A 8 -2.10 -20.47 9.85
CA SER A 8 -3.20 -20.02 9.01
C SER A 8 -3.20 -18.51 9.15
N MET A 9 -2.36 -17.83 8.36
CA MET A 9 -2.36 -16.38 8.31
C MET A 9 -3.80 -16.02 8.00
N PRO A 10 -4.49 -15.27 8.88
CA PRO A 10 -5.88 -14.93 8.66
C PRO A 10 -5.97 -14.40 7.24
N LYS A 11 -6.93 -14.94 6.46
CA LYS A 11 -7.04 -14.73 5.03
C LYS A 11 -7.39 -13.26 4.78
N LEU A 12 -6.40 -12.37 4.93
CA LEU A 12 -6.50 -10.91 4.95
C LEU A 12 -7.40 -10.45 3.80
N ASP A 13 -8.59 -9.95 4.14
CA ASP A 13 -9.61 -9.68 3.13
C ASP A 13 -9.02 -8.79 2.04
N TRP A 14 -9.30 -9.12 0.78
CA TRP A 14 -8.85 -8.31 -0.36
C TRP A 14 -9.35 -6.87 -0.25
N ARG A 15 -10.48 -6.66 0.44
CA ARG A 15 -11.00 -5.33 0.79
C ARG A 15 -10.02 -4.52 1.65
N PHE A 16 -9.42 -5.15 2.67
CA PHE A 16 -8.42 -4.48 3.52
C PHE A 16 -7.16 -4.14 2.74
N LEU A 17 -6.69 -5.02 1.86
CA LEU A 17 -5.52 -4.76 1.02
C LEU A 17 -5.73 -3.54 0.12
N ILE A 18 -6.89 -3.44 -0.52
CA ILE A 18 -7.25 -2.29 -1.36
C ILE A 18 -7.40 -1.02 -0.50
N LEU A 19 -8.08 -1.10 0.64
CA LEU A 19 -8.30 0.04 1.53
C LEU A 19 -6.97 0.63 2.02
N THR A 20 -6.06 -0.22 2.50
CA THR A 20 -4.72 0.21 2.92
C THR A 20 -3.96 0.84 1.76
N GLY A 21 -4.09 0.28 0.56
CA GLY A 21 -3.50 0.85 -0.65
C GLY A 21 -4.00 2.27 -0.95
N VAL A 22 -5.31 2.49 -0.91
CA VAL A 22 -5.93 3.80 -1.13
C VAL A 22 -5.51 4.82 -0.07
N ILE A 23 -5.43 4.42 1.20
CA ILE A 23 -4.94 5.29 2.29
C ILE A 23 -3.50 5.73 2.01
N PHE A 24 -2.64 4.80 1.59
CA PHE A 24 -1.24 5.11 1.29
C PHE A 24 -1.10 6.08 0.11
N PHE A 25 -1.96 5.94 -0.92
CA PHE A 25 -2.03 6.93 -2.00
C PHE A 25 -2.44 8.31 -1.50
N GLY A 26 -3.50 8.40 -0.67
CA GLY A 26 -3.96 9.66 -0.12
C GLY A 26 -2.88 10.38 0.68
N ILE A 27 -2.18 9.65 1.57
CA ILE A 27 -1.06 10.21 2.35
C ILE A 27 0.10 10.59 1.41
N GLY A 28 0.47 9.73 0.46
CA GLY A 28 1.55 10.00 -0.50
C GLY A 28 1.32 11.27 -1.31
N ILE A 29 0.10 11.50 -1.80
CA ILE A 29 -0.28 12.73 -2.51
C ILE A 29 -0.15 13.95 -1.58
N GLY A 30 -0.66 13.85 -0.34
CA GLY A 30 -0.56 14.93 0.63
C GLY A 30 0.90 15.30 0.95
N VAL A 31 1.75 14.30 1.17
CA VAL A 31 3.19 14.50 1.42
C VAL A 31 3.89 15.10 0.20
N PHE A 32 3.51 14.71 -1.02
CA PHE A 32 4.05 15.30 -2.24
C PHE A 32 3.70 16.78 -2.36
N ILE A 33 2.43 17.15 -2.14
CA ILE A 33 1.96 18.54 -2.15
C ILE A 33 2.71 19.36 -1.08
N TYR A 34 2.88 18.82 0.12
CA TYR A 34 3.66 19.47 1.17
C TYR A 34 5.11 19.70 0.74
N GLY A 35 5.75 18.71 0.11
CA GLY A 35 7.09 18.87 -0.46
C GLY A 35 7.16 19.95 -1.55
N VAL A 36 6.10 20.15 -2.33
CA VAL A 36 6.02 21.26 -3.31
C VAL A 36 6.00 22.63 -2.60
N GLN A 37 5.27 22.75 -1.49
CA GLN A 37 5.24 23.99 -0.69
C GLN A 37 6.62 24.29 -0.09
N LEU A 38 7.29 23.27 0.46
CA LEU A 38 8.64 23.40 1.01
C LEU A 38 9.66 23.79 -0.07
N ARG A 39 9.58 23.18 -1.25
CA ARG A 39 10.42 23.54 -2.39
C ARG A 39 10.23 25.01 -2.79
N ALA A 40 9.00 25.51 -2.76
CA ALA A 40 8.70 26.91 -3.06
C ALA A 40 9.23 27.87 -1.98
N GLY A 41 9.35 27.41 -0.74
CA GLY A 41 9.98 28.14 0.37
C GLY A 41 11.50 27.94 0.49
N GLU A 42 12.16 27.32 -0.50
CA GLU A 42 13.59 26.98 -0.48
C GLU A 42 14.03 26.08 0.70
N GLU A 43 13.08 25.35 1.31
CA GLU A 43 13.35 24.41 2.38
C GLU A 43 13.71 23.00 1.85
N ASN A 44 14.29 22.17 2.71
CA ASN A 44 14.63 20.78 2.37
C ASN A 44 13.36 19.94 2.18
N PHE A 45 13.04 19.61 0.93
CA PHE A 45 11.84 18.83 0.56
C PHE A 45 12.13 17.38 0.14
N SER A 46 13.40 17.04 -0.13
CA SER A 46 13.78 15.77 -0.78
C SER A 46 13.32 14.53 -0.02
N HIS A 47 13.40 14.52 1.30
CA HIS A 47 12.95 13.37 2.11
C HIS A 47 11.43 13.20 2.07
N TYR A 48 10.66 14.28 1.96
CA TYR A 48 9.21 14.20 1.78
C TYR A 48 8.86 13.62 0.41
N TRP A 49 9.57 13.99 -0.66
CA TRP A 49 9.33 13.41 -1.98
C TRP A 49 9.73 11.94 -2.06
N VAL A 50 10.82 11.54 -1.41
CA VAL A 50 11.18 10.12 -1.26
C VAL A 50 10.10 9.36 -0.47
N LEU A 51 9.62 9.94 0.63
CA LEU A 51 8.53 9.35 1.42
C LEU A 51 7.25 9.21 0.59
N ALA A 52 6.88 10.23 -0.18
CA ALA A 52 5.73 10.20 -1.07
C ALA A 52 5.87 9.07 -2.11
N ALA A 53 7.05 8.91 -2.72
CA ALA A 53 7.32 7.83 -3.67
C ALA A 53 7.17 6.44 -3.02
N ILE A 54 7.68 6.25 -1.80
CA ILE A 54 7.55 4.98 -1.05
C ILE A 54 6.09 4.68 -0.74
N LEU A 55 5.32 5.69 -0.31
CA LEU A 55 3.89 5.53 0.00
C LEU A 55 3.07 5.19 -1.23
N VAL A 56 3.30 5.89 -2.35
CA VAL A 56 2.64 5.61 -3.64
C VAL A 56 2.97 4.21 -4.14
N TRP A 57 4.26 3.83 -4.11
CA TRP A 57 4.70 2.48 -4.49
C TRP A 57 4.10 1.40 -3.59
N GLY A 58 4.18 1.59 -2.28
CA GLY A 58 3.61 0.69 -1.27
C GLY A 58 2.10 0.55 -1.44
N GLY A 59 1.40 1.65 -1.70
CA GLY A 59 -0.03 1.67 -1.98
C GLY A 59 -0.39 0.89 -3.24
N ALA A 60 0.32 1.12 -4.34
CA ALA A 60 0.14 0.39 -5.59
C ALA A 60 0.31 -1.13 -5.40
N ASN A 61 1.38 -1.55 -4.71
CA ASN A 61 1.64 -2.96 -4.42
C ASN A 61 0.52 -3.59 -3.58
N GLN A 62 -0.03 -2.88 -2.59
CA GLN A 62 -1.15 -3.38 -1.79
C GLN A 62 -2.43 -3.51 -2.60
N VAL A 63 -2.75 -2.55 -3.46
CA VAL A 63 -3.90 -2.64 -4.37
C VAL A 63 -3.75 -3.83 -5.32
N GLN A 64 -2.57 -4.01 -5.93
CA GLN A 64 -2.29 -5.15 -6.81
C GLN A 64 -2.50 -6.49 -6.09
N LYS A 65 -1.96 -6.64 -4.87
CA LYS A 65 -2.19 -7.83 -4.04
C LYS A 65 -3.68 -8.04 -3.73
N GLY A 66 -4.41 -6.97 -3.44
CA GLY A 66 -5.86 -7.01 -3.22
C GLY A 66 -6.62 -7.52 -4.45
N ILE A 67 -6.31 -7.00 -5.64
CA ILE A 67 -6.92 -7.43 -6.90
C ILE A 67 -6.62 -8.90 -7.19
N GLN A 68 -5.36 -9.32 -7.10
CA GLN A 68 -4.97 -10.72 -7.31
C GLN A 68 -5.71 -11.66 -6.34
N ARG A 69 -5.83 -11.26 -5.08
CA ARG A 69 -6.54 -12.06 -4.08
C ARG A 69 -8.04 -12.14 -4.34
N LYS A 70 -8.66 -11.05 -4.80
CA LYS A 70 -10.06 -11.02 -5.23
C LYS A 70 -10.32 -12.02 -6.36
N GLU A 71 -9.43 -12.09 -7.35
CA GLU A 71 -9.54 -13.04 -8.46
C GLU A 71 -9.40 -14.50 -7.99
N VAL A 72 -8.47 -14.79 -7.08
CA VAL A 72 -8.31 -16.12 -6.49
C VAL A 72 -9.57 -16.55 -5.72
N VAL A 73 -10.16 -15.65 -4.94
CA VAL A 73 -11.42 -15.93 -4.21
C VAL A 73 -12.58 -16.17 -5.19
N LYS A 74 -12.66 -15.41 -6.30
CA LYS A 74 -13.70 -15.61 -7.32
C LYS A 74 -13.58 -16.97 -8.03
N LYS A 75 -12.36 -17.48 -8.26
CA LYS A 75 -12.11 -18.76 -8.95
C LYS A 75 -12.30 -20.00 -8.07
N LYS A 76 -12.28 -19.86 -6.74
CA LYS A 76 -12.62 -20.93 -5.79
C LYS A 76 -13.77 -20.46 -4.88
N PRO A 77 -15.02 -20.48 -5.36
CA PRO A 77 -16.16 -20.39 -4.46
C PRO A 77 -16.12 -21.65 -3.60
N SER A 78 -15.81 -21.48 -2.31
CA SER A 78 -15.99 -22.52 -1.29
C SER A 78 -17.47 -22.80 -1.09
#